data_AF-A0A5M6CBC9-F1
#
_entry.id   AF-A0A5M6CBC9-F1
#
_cell.length_a   1.000
_cell.length_b   1.000
_cell.length_c   1.000
_cell.angle_alpha   90.00
_cell.angle_beta   90.00
_cell.angle_gamma   90.00
#
_symmetry.space_group_name_H-M   'P 1'
#
loop_
_entity.id
_entity.type
_entity.pdbx_description
1 polymer ?
#
loop_
_entity_poly.entity_id
_entity_poly.type
_entity_poly.pdbx_seq_one_letter_code
_entity_poly.pdbx_strand_id
1 'polypeptide(L)'
;MLHDVFISYTQPDRNVAFFIHDLLQENKLTSWIAPSQSNGIKKGLFFESQVVNAIINSKVFVLIYSDYCNRSNDIIREIRHRNNGHKTIILRLDKSGFCTDLSYYLKNIQYIVVTRNGLRQAANILLQDVMMLTGRYTEPENGTTDGLLLRKGIELVEAKRYEEAIKVLEQHSGTVTDSCETMFYLSLALIGGKKIRKLDRLLIRRLENILLPEIFNNENTGFINVLLAIIKQAYYMENGFTVPEPGIEQLISGIALSAEKTKELLIHLNKSESKIWQQVLIKDKM
;
A
#
# COMPACT_ATOMS: atom_id res chain seq x y z
N MET A 1 -28.75 -6.24 2.35
CA MET A 1 -28.11 -5.15 1.59
C MET A 1 -27.18 -5.81 0.58
N LEU A 2 -26.99 -5.20 -0.59
CA LEU A 2 -26.04 -5.72 -1.57
C LEU A 2 -24.63 -5.39 -1.05
N HIS A 3 -23.76 -6.39 -0.95
CA HIS A 3 -22.36 -6.19 -0.60
C HIS A 3 -21.50 -6.45 -1.85
N ASP A 4 -20.35 -5.80 -1.95
CA ASP A 4 -19.41 -6.10 -3.02
C ASP A 4 -18.72 -7.45 -2.75
N VAL A 5 -18.41 -7.73 -1.47
CA VAL A 5 -17.63 -8.90 -1.06
C VAL A 5 -18.24 -9.60 0.16
N PHE A 6 -18.30 -10.92 0.14
CA PHE A 6 -18.49 -11.77 1.32
C PHE A 6 -17.15 -12.37 1.73
N ILE A 7 -16.75 -12.25 3.00
CA ILE A 7 -15.50 -12.81 3.54
C ILE A 7 -15.81 -13.99 4.46
N SER A 8 -15.44 -15.18 4.01
CA SER A 8 -15.49 -16.44 4.75
C SER A 8 -14.13 -16.73 5.38
N TYR A 9 -14.09 -17.02 6.67
CA TYR A 9 -12.86 -17.25 7.44
C TYR A 9 -13.14 -18.09 8.69
N THR A 10 -12.09 -18.63 9.31
CA THR A 10 -12.20 -19.31 10.61
C THR A 10 -11.68 -18.42 11.74
N GLN A 11 -12.13 -18.66 12.98
CA GLN A 11 -11.75 -17.83 14.12
C GLN A 11 -10.23 -17.64 14.31
N PRO A 12 -9.37 -18.67 14.12
CA PRO A 12 -7.92 -18.49 14.17
C PRO A 12 -7.37 -17.50 13.12
N ASP A 13 -8.04 -17.39 11.97
CA ASP A 13 -7.63 -16.53 10.85
C ASP A 13 -8.27 -15.13 10.90
N ARG A 14 -8.94 -14.80 12.01
CA ARG A 14 -9.70 -13.55 12.19
C ARG A 14 -8.88 -12.31 11.87
N ASN A 15 -7.65 -12.23 12.36
CA ASN A 15 -6.82 -11.04 12.15
C ASN A 15 -6.58 -10.75 10.66
N VAL A 16 -6.41 -11.80 9.85
CA VAL A 16 -6.25 -11.67 8.41
C VAL A 16 -7.57 -11.23 7.77
N ALA A 17 -8.70 -11.80 8.17
CA ALA A 17 -10.02 -11.42 7.65
C ALA A 17 -10.37 -9.96 7.94
N PHE A 18 -10.08 -9.48 9.14
CA PHE A 18 -10.28 -8.07 9.52
C PHE A 18 -9.36 -7.14 8.74
N PHE A 19 -8.08 -7.50 8.58
CA PHE A 19 -7.16 -6.73 7.73
C PHE A 19 -7.66 -6.60 6.29
N ILE A 20 -8.16 -7.69 5.69
CA ILE A 20 -8.75 -7.64 4.34
C ILE A 20 -10.03 -6.79 4.31
N HIS A 21 -10.87 -6.88 5.34
CA HIS A 21 -12.06 -6.03 5.45
C HIS A 21 -11.71 -4.55 5.49
N ASP A 22 -10.81 -4.15 6.37
CA ASP A 22 -10.38 -2.75 6.52
C ASP A 22 -9.80 -2.22 5.20
N LEU A 23 -8.92 -3.00 4.56
CA LEU A 23 -8.36 -2.66 3.24
C LEU A 23 -9.46 -2.44 2.18
N LEU A 24 -10.49 -3.29 2.14
CA LEU A 24 -11.60 -3.13 1.20
C LEU A 24 -12.43 -1.86 1.52
N GLN A 25 -12.69 -1.59 2.80
CA GLN A 25 -13.45 -0.41 3.24
C GLN A 25 -12.70 0.91 2.91
N GLU A 26 -11.39 0.96 3.15
CA GLU A 26 -10.52 2.08 2.76
C GLU A 26 -10.62 2.38 1.26
N ASN A 27 -10.84 1.34 0.44
CA ASN A 27 -10.99 1.43 -1.00
C ASN A 27 -12.45 1.54 -1.46
N LYS A 28 -13.37 1.94 -0.57
CA LYS A 28 -14.80 2.16 -0.84
C LYS A 28 -15.54 0.90 -1.34
N LEU A 29 -15.02 -0.30 -1.05
CA LEU A 29 -15.67 -1.58 -1.33
C LEU A 29 -16.41 -2.06 -0.08
N THR A 30 -17.68 -2.39 -0.24
CA THR A 30 -18.49 -2.88 0.87
C THR A 30 -18.27 -4.37 1.07
N SER A 31 -17.71 -4.76 2.20
CA SER A 31 -17.52 -6.17 2.55
C SER A 31 -18.37 -6.57 3.75
N TRP A 32 -18.86 -7.81 3.72
CA TRP A 32 -19.56 -8.46 4.82
C TRP A 32 -18.66 -9.55 5.39
N ILE A 33 -18.38 -9.50 6.70
CA ILE A 33 -17.67 -10.54 7.43
C ILE A 33 -18.67 -11.28 8.31
N ALA A 34 -18.60 -12.61 8.35
CA ALA A 34 -19.35 -13.40 9.31
C ALA A 34 -18.98 -12.98 10.75
N PRO A 35 -19.91 -12.42 11.54
CA PRO A 35 -19.60 -12.02 12.90
C PRO A 35 -19.31 -13.27 13.73
N SER A 36 -18.14 -13.32 14.36
CA SER A 36 -17.68 -14.52 15.08
C SER A 36 -18.44 -14.82 16.38
N GLN A 37 -19.45 -14.03 16.70
CA GLN A 37 -20.45 -14.25 17.76
C GLN A 37 -21.50 -13.14 17.66
N SER A 38 -22.63 -13.32 18.34
CA SER A 38 -23.93 -12.64 18.25
C SER A 38 -24.02 -11.10 18.37
N ASN A 39 -22.96 -10.32 18.10
CA ASN A 39 -22.92 -8.87 18.32
C ASN A 39 -23.19 -8.02 17.07
N GLY A 40 -23.36 -8.63 15.89
CA GLY A 40 -23.79 -7.95 14.66
C GLY A 40 -25.23 -8.26 14.25
N ILE A 41 -25.95 -9.07 15.04
CA ILE A 41 -27.26 -9.59 14.68
C ILE A 41 -28.32 -8.52 14.99
N LYS A 42 -29.09 -8.12 13.96
CA LYS A 42 -30.41 -7.52 14.21
C LYS A 42 -31.24 -8.54 14.99
N LYS A 43 -31.61 -8.22 16.25
CA LYS A 43 -32.48 -9.04 17.09
C LYS A 43 -33.73 -9.44 16.29
N GLY A 44 -33.98 -10.74 16.11
CA GLY A 44 -35.19 -11.27 15.46
C GLY A 44 -35.02 -12.08 14.17
N LEU A 45 -33.80 -12.22 13.61
CA LEU A 45 -33.54 -13.06 12.43
C LEU A 45 -32.59 -14.22 12.77
N PHE A 46 -32.87 -15.43 12.26
CA PHE A 46 -32.00 -16.60 12.42
C PHE A 46 -30.61 -16.31 11.84
N PHE A 47 -29.56 -16.57 12.61
CA PHE A 47 -28.17 -16.28 12.24
C PHE A 47 -27.79 -16.88 10.89
N GLU A 48 -28.11 -18.16 10.67
CA GLU A 48 -27.82 -18.88 9.42
C GLU A 48 -28.47 -18.21 8.21
N SER A 49 -29.70 -17.71 8.34
CA SER A 49 -30.41 -17.02 7.25
C SER A 49 -29.73 -15.71 6.85
N GLN A 50 -29.06 -15.02 7.78
CA GLN A 50 -28.32 -13.80 7.49
C GLN A 50 -27.02 -14.09 6.75
N VAL A 51 -26.31 -15.15 7.12
CA VAL A 51 -25.10 -15.61 6.42
C VAL A 51 -25.45 -15.98 4.99
N VAL A 52 -26.47 -16.83 4.79
CA VAL A 52 -26.91 -17.26 3.46
C VAL A 52 -27.34 -16.07 2.61
N ASN A 53 -28.13 -15.16 3.16
CA ASN A 53 -28.52 -13.93 2.46
C ASN A 53 -27.31 -13.06 2.12
N ALA A 54 -26.32 -12.93 3.01
CA ALA A 54 -25.13 -12.15 2.73
C ALA A 54 -24.30 -12.78 1.60
N ILE A 55 -24.17 -14.10 1.56
CA ILE A 55 -23.51 -14.83 0.46
C ILE A 55 -24.22 -14.55 -0.86
N ILE A 56 -25.54 -14.72 -0.91
CA ILE A 56 -26.35 -14.55 -2.13
C ILE A 56 -26.32 -13.09 -2.63
N ASN A 57 -26.30 -12.12 -1.71
CA ASN A 57 -26.30 -10.70 -2.05
C ASN A 57 -24.90 -10.09 -2.21
N SER A 58 -23.85 -10.93 -2.27
CA SER A 58 -22.48 -10.48 -2.51
C SER A 58 -22.02 -10.81 -3.93
N LYS A 59 -21.29 -9.89 -4.57
CA LYS A 59 -20.77 -10.11 -5.93
C LYS A 59 -19.59 -11.08 -5.96
N VAL A 60 -18.71 -10.99 -4.97
CA VAL A 60 -17.49 -11.79 -4.86
C VAL A 60 -17.48 -12.55 -3.54
N PHE A 61 -17.14 -13.84 -3.59
CA PHE A 61 -16.92 -14.67 -2.42
C PHE A 61 -15.41 -14.80 -2.16
N VAL A 62 -14.93 -14.29 -1.03
CA VAL A 62 -13.54 -14.39 -0.60
C VAL A 62 -13.44 -15.44 0.50
N LEU A 63 -12.60 -16.46 0.30
CA LEU A 63 -12.28 -17.46 1.31
C LEU A 63 -10.86 -17.23 1.84
N ILE A 64 -10.73 -16.97 3.13
CA ILE A 64 -9.43 -16.99 3.82
C ILE A 64 -9.19 -18.44 4.27
N TYR A 65 -8.27 -19.11 3.59
CA TYR A 65 -8.07 -20.55 3.74
C TYR A 65 -6.81 -20.89 4.52
N SER A 66 -6.99 -21.71 5.56
CA SER A 66 -5.97 -22.43 6.32
C SER A 66 -6.45 -23.86 6.63
N ASP A 67 -5.63 -24.69 7.25
CA ASP A 67 -6.02 -26.05 7.67
C ASP A 67 -7.22 -26.03 8.65
N TYR A 68 -7.47 -24.92 9.34
CA TYR A 68 -8.66 -24.77 10.19
C TYR A 68 -9.96 -24.85 9.40
N CYS A 69 -9.97 -24.43 8.12
CA CYS A 69 -11.14 -24.54 7.25
C CYS A 69 -11.57 -25.99 7.02
N ASN A 70 -10.61 -26.93 6.93
CA ASN A 70 -10.90 -28.35 6.73
C ASN A 70 -11.70 -28.98 7.89
N ARG A 71 -11.68 -28.35 9.06
CA ARG A 71 -12.37 -28.79 10.28
C ARG A 71 -13.63 -27.98 10.60
N SER A 72 -13.97 -26.99 9.77
CA SER A 72 -15.10 -26.09 10.02
C SER A 72 -16.33 -26.49 9.22
N ASN A 73 -17.38 -26.92 9.93
CA ASN A 73 -18.68 -27.18 9.34
C ASN A 73 -19.32 -25.91 8.77
N ASP A 74 -19.04 -24.74 9.35
CA ASP A 74 -19.59 -23.47 8.89
C ASP A 74 -19.02 -23.10 7.52
N ILE A 75 -17.71 -23.24 7.31
CA ILE A 75 -17.07 -23.01 6.00
C ILE A 75 -17.67 -23.92 4.92
N ILE A 76 -17.88 -25.20 5.25
CA ILE A 76 -18.51 -26.17 4.34
C ILE A 76 -19.93 -25.72 3.98
N ARG A 77 -20.73 -25.27 4.97
CA ARG A 77 -22.09 -24.76 4.73
C ARG A 77 -22.08 -23.50 3.85
N GLU A 78 -21.23 -22.53 4.16
CA GLU A 78 -21.11 -21.30 3.39
C GLU A 78 -20.74 -21.58 1.92
N ILE A 79 -19.79 -22.48 1.68
CA ILE A 79 -19.39 -22.89 0.33
C ILE A 79 -20.51 -23.61 -0.41
N ARG A 80 -21.36 -24.39 0.27
CA ARG A 80 -22.54 -25.02 -0.35
C ARG A 80 -23.60 -24.00 -0.77
N HIS A 81 -23.74 -22.90 -0.02
CA HIS A 81 -24.65 -21.81 -0.36
C HIS A 81 -24.10 -20.85 -1.43
N ARG A 82 -22.79 -20.87 -1.65
CA ARG A 82 -22.17 -20.20 -2.79
C ARG A 82 -22.55 -20.92 -4.08
N ASN A 83 -23.39 -20.27 -4.89
CA ASN A 83 -23.73 -20.75 -6.22
C ASN A 83 -22.48 -20.92 -7.10
N ASN A 84 -22.45 -21.91 -7.99
CA ASN A 84 -21.31 -22.17 -8.88
C ASN A 84 -20.94 -20.98 -9.79
N GLY A 85 -21.84 -20.02 -9.99
CA GLY A 85 -21.58 -18.78 -10.74
C GLY A 85 -20.92 -17.67 -9.93
N HIS A 86 -20.79 -17.80 -8.60
CA HIS A 86 -20.14 -16.77 -7.78
C HIS A 86 -18.64 -16.72 -8.06
N LYS A 87 -18.18 -15.52 -8.38
CA LYS A 87 -16.76 -15.24 -8.51
C LYS A 87 -16.11 -15.49 -7.15
N THR A 88 -15.15 -16.42 -7.11
CA THR A 88 -14.52 -16.86 -5.86
C THR A 88 -13.04 -16.54 -5.91
N ILE A 89 -12.54 -15.90 -4.86
CA ILE A 89 -11.10 -15.69 -4.62
C ILE A 89 -10.73 -16.45 -3.35
N ILE A 90 -9.61 -17.16 -3.38
CA ILE A 90 -9.08 -17.87 -2.21
C ILE A 90 -7.76 -17.21 -1.81
N LEU A 91 -7.67 -16.70 -0.58
CA LEU A 91 -6.43 -16.25 0.05
C LEU A 91 -5.89 -17.38 0.92
N ARG A 92 -4.81 -18.02 0.48
CA ARG A 92 -4.27 -19.24 1.10
C ARG A 92 -3.13 -18.92 2.05
N LEU A 93 -3.32 -19.21 3.34
CA LEU A 93 -2.40 -18.90 4.43
C LEU A 93 -1.36 -19.99 4.67
N ASP A 94 -1.67 -21.24 4.31
CA ASP A 94 -0.77 -22.38 4.50
C ASP A 94 -0.80 -23.39 3.34
N LYS A 95 0.02 -24.44 3.46
CA LYS A 95 0.18 -25.48 2.43
C LYS A 95 -0.75 -26.68 2.61
N SER A 96 -1.67 -26.66 3.58
CA SER A 96 -2.60 -27.78 3.83
C SER A 96 -3.50 -28.01 2.62
N GLY A 97 -3.78 -29.27 2.29
CA GLY A 97 -4.68 -29.62 1.19
C GLY A 97 -6.15 -29.47 1.58
N PHE A 98 -7.04 -29.33 0.59
CA PHE A 98 -8.49 -29.34 0.84
C PHE A 98 -8.95 -30.73 1.27
N CYS A 99 -9.76 -30.83 2.33
CA CYS A 99 -10.48 -32.07 2.66
C CYS A 99 -11.46 -32.45 1.54
N THR A 100 -11.95 -33.69 1.53
CA THR A 100 -12.81 -34.23 0.47
C THR A 100 -13.99 -33.31 0.14
N ASP A 101 -14.69 -32.81 1.16
CA ASP A 101 -15.85 -31.93 1.00
C ASP A 101 -15.49 -30.61 0.32
N LEU A 102 -14.40 -29.96 0.75
CA LEU A 102 -13.95 -28.69 0.17
C LEU A 102 -13.33 -28.87 -1.21
N SER A 103 -12.64 -29.99 -1.44
CA SER A 103 -12.00 -30.31 -2.71
C SER A 103 -13.01 -30.33 -3.84
N TYR A 104 -14.21 -30.86 -3.60
CA TYR A 104 -15.31 -30.85 -4.57
C TYR A 104 -15.63 -29.45 -5.10
N TYR A 105 -15.59 -28.42 -4.25
CA TYR A 105 -15.97 -27.05 -4.61
C TYR A 105 -14.81 -26.14 -4.99
N LEU A 106 -13.59 -26.43 -4.52
CA LEU A 106 -12.45 -25.51 -4.60
C LEU A 106 -11.31 -25.98 -5.52
N LYS A 107 -11.27 -27.25 -5.93
CA LYS A 107 -10.11 -27.84 -6.64
C LYS A 107 -9.69 -27.10 -7.90
N ASN A 108 -10.62 -26.49 -8.63
CA ASN A 108 -10.35 -25.78 -9.88
C ASN A 108 -10.27 -24.26 -9.73
N ILE A 109 -10.28 -23.74 -8.51
CA ILE A 109 -10.23 -22.31 -8.22
C ILE A 109 -8.77 -21.92 -7.94
N GLN A 110 -8.27 -20.92 -8.67
CA GLN A 110 -6.95 -20.35 -8.41
C GLN A 110 -6.93 -19.65 -7.05
N TYR A 111 -5.77 -19.66 -6.39
CA TYR A 111 -5.61 -19.08 -5.06
C TYR A 111 -4.37 -18.17 -5.00
N ILE A 112 -4.46 -17.12 -4.19
CA ILE A 112 -3.36 -16.22 -3.87
C ILE A 112 -2.64 -16.79 -2.65
N VAL A 113 -1.35 -17.05 -2.76
CA VAL A 113 -0.55 -17.61 -1.66
C VAL A 113 0.04 -16.50 -0.81
N VAL A 114 -0.17 -16.56 0.51
CA VAL A 114 0.48 -15.68 1.46
C VAL A 114 1.86 -16.25 1.81
N THR A 115 2.93 -15.54 1.42
CA THR A 115 4.30 -15.91 1.78
C THR A 115 4.65 -15.40 3.19
N ARG A 116 5.78 -15.85 3.74
CA ARG A 116 6.28 -15.38 5.05
C ARG A 116 6.53 -13.86 4.96
N ASN A 117 5.80 -13.08 5.76
CA ASN A 117 5.75 -11.61 5.74
C ASN A 117 5.13 -10.99 4.47
N GLY A 118 4.46 -11.78 3.63
CA GLY A 118 3.88 -11.37 2.35
C GLY A 118 2.39 -11.03 2.38
N LEU A 119 1.80 -10.83 3.56
CA LEU A 119 0.35 -10.64 3.70
C LEU A 119 -0.14 -9.40 2.96
N ARG A 120 0.58 -8.29 3.05
CA ARG A 120 0.17 -7.03 2.41
C ARG A 120 0.20 -7.13 0.89
N GLN A 121 1.21 -7.78 0.33
CA GLN A 121 1.31 -8.02 -1.11
C GLN A 121 0.16 -8.91 -1.60
N ALA A 122 -0.11 -10.00 -0.89
CA ALA A 122 -1.22 -10.90 -1.22
C ALA A 122 -2.60 -10.21 -1.10
N ALA A 123 -2.76 -9.34 -0.10
CA ALA A 123 -3.97 -8.54 0.09
C ALA A 123 -4.17 -7.51 -1.03
N ASN A 124 -3.09 -6.89 -1.52
CA ASN A 124 -3.16 -5.96 -2.66
C ASN A 124 -3.57 -6.68 -3.95
N ILE A 125 -3.06 -7.89 -4.20
CA ILE A 125 -3.49 -8.71 -5.35
C ILE A 125 -4.99 -9.04 -5.22
N LEU A 126 -5.43 -9.43 -4.01
CA LEU A 126 -6.84 -9.71 -3.74
C LEU A 126 -7.71 -8.48 -3.98
N LEU A 127 -7.30 -7.30 -3.53
CA LEU A 127 -8.00 -6.04 -3.75
C LEU A 127 -8.19 -5.76 -5.24
N GLN A 128 -7.13 -5.93 -6.04
CA GLN A 128 -7.19 -5.76 -7.50
C GLN A 128 -8.18 -6.72 -8.15
N ASP A 129 -8.13 -8.01 -7.79
CA ASP A 129 -9.05 -9.02 -8.29
C ASP A 129 -10.51 -8.70 -7.92
N VAL A 130 -10.76 -8.24 -6.69
CA VAL A 130 -12.10 -7.81 -6.26
C VAL A 130 -12.59 -6.60 -7.07
N MET A 131 -11.75 -5.59 -7.25
CA MET A 131 -12.10 -4.41 -8.05
C MET A 131 -12.46 -4.81 -9.49
N MET A 132 -11.67 -5.70 -10.10
CA MET A 132 -11.92 -6.24 -11.44
C MET A 132 -13.27 -6.95 -11.52
N LEU A 133 -13.54 -7.86 -10.59
CA LEU A 133 -14.77 -8.65 -10.57
C LEU A 133 -16.03 -7.85 -10.23
N THR A 134 -15.89 -6.75 -9.49
CA THR A 134 -17.02 -5.89 -9.11
C THR A 134 -17.32 -4.80 -10.14
N GLY A 135 -16.51 -4.70 -11.20
CA GLY A 135 -16.59 -3.63 -12.21
C GLY A 135 -16.22 -2.25 -11.67
N ARG A 136 -15.58 -2.20 -10.50
CA ARG A 136 -15.05 -0.98 -9.86
C ARG A 136 -13.56 -0.80 -10.08
N TYR A 137 -12.98 -1.64 -10.91
CA TYR A 137 -11.65 -1.46 -11.44
C TYR A 137 -11.63 -0.19 -12.27
N THR A 138 -11.23 0.90 -11.64
CA THR A 138 -10.32 1.84 -12.30
C THR A 138 -9.05 1.04 -12.58
N GLU A 139 -8.49 1.10 -13.78
CA GLU A 139 -7.15 0.58 -13.97
C GLU A 139 -6.28 1.09 -12.81
N PRO A 140 -5.61 0.22 -12.04
CA PRO A 140 -4.55 0.72 -11.20
C PRO A 140 -3.62 1.44 -12.18
N GLU A 141 -3.18 2.63 -11.80
CA GLU A 141 -2.13 3.34 -12.51
C GLU A 141 -0.86 2.48 -12.68
N ASN A 142 -0.82 1.28 -12.10
CA ASN A 142 0.14 0.19 -12.30
C ASN A 142 0.05 -0.57 -13.65
N GLY A 143 -0.91 -0.28 -14.52
CA GLY A 143 -1.05 -0.90 -15.85
C GLY A 143 -0.80 0.04 -17.04
N THR A 144 -0.79 1.34 -16.79
CA THR A 144 -0.40 2.32 -17.82
C THR A 144 1.12 2.29 -17.99
N THR A 145 1.61 2.68 -19.17
CA THR A 145 3.04 2.96 -19.40
C THR A 145 3.64 3.78 -18.25
N ASP A 146 2.83 4.63 -17.64
CA ASP A 146 3.17 5.52 -16.54
C ASP A 146 3.57 4.80 -15.24
N GLY A 147 2.72 3.97 -14.63
CA GLY A 147 3.12 3.25 -13.40
C GLY A 147 4.27 2.26 -13.61
N LEU A 148 4.43 1.73 -14.84
CA LEU A 148 5.60 0.94 -15.21
C LEU A 148 6.88 1.80 -15.24
N LEU A 149 6.79 3.03 -15.74
CA LEU A 149 7.91 3.97 -15.73
C LEU A 149 8.29 4.33 -14.29
N LEU A 150 7.34 4.61 -13.40
CA LEU A 150 7.65 4.94 -12.00
C LEU A 150 8.36 3.77 -11.32
N ARG A 151 7.77 2.57 -11.39
CA ARG A 151 8.36 1.37 -10.80
C ARG A 151 9.76 1.09 -11.32
N LYS A 152 9.95 1.16 -12.64
CA LYS A 152 11.26 0.98 -13.27
C LYS A 152 12.25 2.06 -12.81
N GLY A 153 11.79 3.30 -12.67
CA GLY A 153 12.59 4.39 -12.13
C GLY A 153 13.08 4.11 -10.72
N ILE A 154 12.19 3.66 -9.83
CA ILE A 154 12.50 3.27 -8.44
C ILE A 154 13.53 2.14 -8.42
N GLU A 155 13.29 1.05 -9.17
CA GLU A 155 14.22 -0.09 -9.25
C GLU A 155 15.62 0.33 -9.74
N LEU A 156 15.70 1.31 -10.65
CA LEU A 156 16.98 1.86 -11.12
C LEU A 156 17.67 2.73 -10.07
N VAL A 157 16.92 3.51 -9.27
CA VAL A 157 17.48 4.29 -8.15
C VAL A 157 18.08 3.35 -7.09
N GLU A 158 17.34 2.31 -6.71
CA GLU A 158 17.80 1.30 -5.75
C GLU A 158 19.05 0.57 -6.23
N ALA A 159 19.11 0.27 -7.53
CA ALA A 159 20.28 -0.31 -8.19
C ALA A 159 21.44 0.70 -8.41
N LYS A 160 21.31 1.95 -7.95
CA LYS A 160 22.27 3.06 -8.14
C LYS A 160 22.56 3.39 -9.62
N ARG A 161 21.65 3.03 -10.53
CA ARG A 161 21.73 3.33 -11.97
C ARG A 161 21.08 4.68 -12.26
N TYR A 162 21.64 5.73 -11.65
CA TYR A 162 21.00 7.05 -11.58
C TYR A 162 20.72 7.70 -12.93
N GLU A 163 21.64 7.61 -13.90
CA GLU A 163 21.44 8.20 -15.23
C GLU A 163 20.25 7.60 -15.97
N GLU A 164 20.04 6.29 -15.82
CA GLU A 164 18.91 5.58 -16.41
C GLU A 164 17.61 5.89 -15.66
N ALA A 165 17.69 5.96 -14.32
CA ALA A 165 16.56 6.36 -13.49
C ALA A 165 16.05 7.75 -13.85
N ILE A 166 16.94 8.74 -14.05
CA ILE A 166 16.57 10.11 -14.45
C ILE A 166 15.78 10.08 -15.76
N LYS A 167 16.28 9.39 -16.79
CA LYS A 167 15.59 9.33 -18.09
C LYS A 167 14.18 8.74 -17.97
N VAL A 168 14.04 7.67 -17.20
CA VAL A 168 12.76 6.98 -17.01
C VAL A 168 11.78 7.84 -16.19
N LEU A 169 12.26 8.52 -15.16
CA LEU A 169 11.44 9.36 -14.28
C LEU A 169 11.07 10.71 -14.92
N GLU A 170 11.94 11.29 -15.76
CA GLU A 170 11.60 12.46 -16.59
C GLU A 170 10.54 12.13 -17.65
N GLN A 171 10.53 10.89 -18.17
CA GLN A 171 9.47 10.43 -19.06
C GLN A 171 8.13 10.30 -18.32
N HIS A 172 8.17 9.86 -17.07
CA HIS A 172 6.99 9.84 -16.21
C HIS A 172 6.52 11.24 -15.84
N SER A 173 7.43 12.18 -15.56
CA SER A 173 7.04 13.54 -15.12
C SER A 173 6.39 14.41 -16.22
N GLY A 174 6.13 13.83 -17.40
CA GLY A 174 5.47 14.49 -18.52
C GLY A 174 4.10 13.90 -18.84
N THR A 175 3.60 12.99 -18.00
CA THR A 175 2.31 12.33 -18.18
C THR A 175 1.21 13.03 -17.38
N VAL A 176 -0.05 12.64 -17.62
CA VAL A 176 -1.22 13.26 -16.96
C VAL A 176 -1.28 12.95 -15.45
N THR A 177 -0.50 11.97 -14.98
CA THR A 177 -0.49 11.48 -13.61
C THR A 177 0.83 11.82 -12.91
N ASP A 178 1.21 13.10 -12.95
CA ASP A 178 2.37 13.59 -12.20
C ASP A 178 2.21 13.25 -10.71
N SER A 179 3.15 12.47 -10.18
CA SER A 179 3.10 11.99 -8.80
C SER A 179 4.21 12.60 -7.94
N CYS A 180 3.90 12.86 -6.68
CA CYS A 180 4.89 13.28 -5.68
C CYS A 180 6.05 12.27 -5.57
N GLU A 181 5.78 10.98 -5.77
CA GLU A 181 6.82 9.95 -5.77
C GLU A 181 7.80 10.12 -6.93
N THR A 182 7.32 10.43 -8.14
CA THR A 182 8.17 10.69 -9.30
C THR A 182 9.16 11.82 -9.01
N MET A 183 8.67 12.94 -8.46
CA MET A 183 9.52 14.10 -8.13
C MET A 183 10.55 13.78 -7.06
N PHE A 184 10.16 12.97 -6.07
CA PHE A 184 11.05 12.50 -5.01
C PHE A 184 12.17 11.60 -5.55
N TYR A 185 11.82 10.53 -6.27
CA TYR A 185 12.81 9.60 -6.81
C TYR A 185 13.67 10.24 -7.91
N LEU A 186 13.10 11.15 -8.71
CA LEU A 186 13.87 11.93 -9.68
C LEU A 186 14.91 12.80 -8.97
N SER A 187 14.52 13.43 -7.86
CA SER A 187 15.44 14.22 -7.04
C SER A 187 16.54 13.37 -6.41
N LEU A 188 16.23 12.18 -5.90
CA LEU A 188 17.23 11.22 -5.41
C LEU A 188 18.20 10.78 -6.51
N ALA A 189 17.68 10.51 -7.71
CA ALA A 189 18.49 10.13 -8.86
C ALA A 189 19.42 11.27 -9.30
N LEU A 190 18.93 12.52 -9.32
CA LEU A 190 19.71 13.72 -9.63
C LEU A 190 20.82 13.98 -8.60
N ILE A 191 20.57 13.72 -7.31
CA ILE A 191 21.61 13.77 -6.26
C ILE A 191 22.67 12.69 -6.53
N GLY A 192 22.27 11.52 -7.02
CA GLY A 192 23.17 10.48 -7.51
C GLY A 192 24.13 9.94 -6.44
N GLY A 193 23.66 9.88 -5.18
CA GLY A 193 24.47 9.45 -4.03
C GLY A 193 25.64 10.37 -3.66
N LYS A 194 25.76 11.55 -4.29
CA LYS A 194 26.79 12.54 -3.95
C LYS A 194 26.45 13.21 -2.63
N LYS A 195 27.47 13.74 -1.94
CA LYS A 195 27.26 14.58 -0.76
C LYS A 195 26.57 15.88 -1.20
N ILE A 196 25.33 16.11 -0.75
CA ILE A 196 24.51 17.26 -1.17
C ILE A 196 25.25 18.60 -1.02
N ARG A 197 26.01 18.78 0.07
CA ARG A 197 26.84 19.99 0.30
C ARG A 197 27.87 20.28 -0.79
N LYS A 198 28.25 19.28 -1.61
CA LYS A 198 29.23 19.37 -2.70
C LYS A 198 28.59 19.49 -4.08
N LEU A 199 27.26 19.49 -4.18
CA LEU A 199 26.58 19.68 -5.46
C LEU A 199 26.81 21.11 -5.98
N ASP A 200 26.70 21.31 -7.28
CA ASP A 200 26.78 22.65 -7.86
C ASP A 200 25.45 23.40 -7.71
N ARG A 201 25.52 24.73 -7.80
CA ARG A 201 24.36 25.62 -7.61
C ARG A 201 23.26 25.40 -8.65
N LEU A 202 23.61 25.02 -9.89
CA LEU A 202 22.63 24.82 -10.96
C LEU A 202 21.77 23.60 -10.62
N LEU A 203 22.40 22.51 -10.18
CA LEU A 203 21.71 21.30 -9.76
C LEU A 203 20.81 21.54 -8.54
N ILE A 204 21.27 22.33 -7.55
CA ILE A 204 20.44 22.69 -6.39
C ILE A 204 19.19 23.45 -6.82
N ARG A 205 19.33 24.45 -7.70
CA ARG A 205 18.16 25.18 -8.21
C ARG A 205 17.22 24.27 -8.98
N ARG A 206 17.75 23.30 -9.72
CA ARG A 206 16.93 22.30 -10.42
C ARG A 206 16.13 21.44 -9.43
N LEU A 207 16.76 20.95 -8.37
CA LEU A 207 16.09 20.18 -7.31
C LEU A 207 15.01 21.01 -6.61
N GLU A 208 15.29 22.28 -6.29
CA GLU A 208 14.30 23.19 -5.70
C GLU A 208 13.10 23.41 -6.64
N ASN A 209 13.34 23.60 -7.94
CA ASN A 209 12.25 23.75 -8.93
C ASN A 209 11.37 22.50 -9.05
N ILE A 210 11.92 21.31 -8.81
CA ILE A 210 11.18 20.03 -8.83
C ILE A 210 10.35 19.87 -7.55
N LEU A 211 10.91 20.23 -6.39
CA LEU A 211 10.32 19.89 -5.09
C LEU A 211 9.42 21.00 -4.51
N LEU A 212 9.71 22.28 -4.77
CA LEU A 212 8.93 23.40 -4.23
C LEU A 212 7.44 23.40 -4.61
N PRO A 213 7.05 23.07 -5.87
CA PRO A 213 5.63 23.03 -6.24
C PRO A 213 4.82 21.98 -5.48
N GLU A 214 5.49 20.91 -5.04
CA GLU A 214 4.89 19.72 -4.45
C GLU A 214 4.91 19.74 -2.91
N ILE A 215 5.07 20.92 -2.30
CA ILE A 215 5.04 21.06 -0.83
C ILE A 215 3.60 20.93 -0.33
N PHE A 216 3.37 19.95 0.53
CA PHE A 216 2.05 19.69 1.13
C PHE A 216 2.16 19.38 2.63
N ASN A 217 1.11 19.67 3.39
CA ASN A 217 1.01 19.38 4.82
C ASN A 217 0.14 18.13 5.08
N ASN A 218 0.55 16.97 4.54
CA ASN A 218 -0.15 15.69 4.75
C ASN A 218 0.85 14.56 5.01
N GLU A 219 0.46 13.55 5.79
CA GLU A 219 1.26 12.36 6.15
C GLU A 219 1.78 11.62 4.92
N ASN A 220 0.99 11.59 3.84
CA ASN A 220 1.33 10.86 2.63
C ASN A 220 2.30 11.59 1.68
N THR A 221 2.61 12.88 1.90
CA THR A 221 3.45 13.67 0.97
C THR A 221 4.53 14.49 1.69
N GLY A 222 4.58 14.46 3.03
CA GLY A 222 5.59 15.16 3.82
C GLY A 222 7.04 14.74 3.53
N PHE A 223 7.27 13.63 2.84
CA PHE A 223 8.62 13.19 2.45
C PHE A 223 9.28 14.16 1.46
N ILE A 224 8.52 14.88 0.64
CA ILE A 224 9.04 15.92 -0.26
C ILE A 224 9.59 17.08 0.56
N ASN A 225 8.81 17.57 1.52
CA ASN A 225 9.22 18.69 2.36
C ASN A 225 10.48 18.31 3.16
N VAL A 226 10.54 17.08 3.67
CA VAL A 226 11.72 16.56 4.37
C VAL A 226 12.93 16.47 3.45
N LEU A 227 12.79 15.94 2.22
CA LEU A 227 13.90 15.92 1.26
C LEU A 227 14.40 17.33 0.93
N LEU A 228 13.49 18.28 0.71
CA LEU A 228 13.85 19.66 0.45
C LEU A 228 14.55 20.31 1.66
N ALA A 229 14.08 20.02 2.87
CA ALA A 229 14.72 20.49 4.11
C ALA A 229 16.13 19.89 4.27
N ILE A 230 16.33 18.62 3.91
CA ILE A 230 17.66 17.98 3.87
C ILE A 230 18.58 18.70 2.88
N ILE A 231 18.06 19.00 1.69
CA ILE A 231 18.82 19.74 0.67
C ILE A 231 19.20 21.12 1.18
N LYS A 232 18.24 21.85 1.78
CA LYS A 232 18.49 23.19 2.31
C LYS A 232 19.49 23.20 3.45
N GLN A 233 19.39 22.26 4.38
CA GLN A 233 20.35 22.12 5.46
C GLN A 233 21.76 21.80 4.94
N ALA A 234 21.88 20.76 4.10
CA ALA A 234 23.17 20.29 3.64
C ALA A 234 23.86 21.27 2.68
N TYR A 235 23.12 21.94 1.80
CA TYR A 235 23.72 22.82 0.81
C TYR A 235 23.85 24.27 1.30
N TYR A 236 22.80 24.87 1.86
CA TYR A 236 22.85 26.27 2.28
C TYR A 236 23.46 26.40 3.67
N MET A 237 22.86 25.76 4.69
CA MET A 237 23.26 25.96 6.09
C MET A 237 24.68 25.46 6.37
N GLU A 238 25.04 24.24 5.93
CA GLU A 238 26.40 23.69 6.18
C GLU A 238 27.51 24.42 5.42
N ASN A 239 27.22 25.03 4.28
CA ASN A 239 28.19 25.86 3.55
C ASN A 239 28.16 27.34 3.99
N GLY A 240 27.33 27.70 4.98
CA GLY A 240 27.23 29.07 5.49
C GLY A 240 26.50 30.05 4.57
N PHE A 241 25.70 29.56 3.63
CA PHE A 241 24.84 30.39 2.79
C PHE A 241 23.53 30.74 3.50
N THR A 242 22.90 31.83 3.05
CA THR A 242 21.53 32.16 3.45
C THR A 242 20.55 31.12 2.92
N VAL A 243 19.68 30.61 3.79
CA VAL A 243 18.66 29.63 3.42
C VAL A 243 17.48 30.38 2.79
N PRO A 244 17.11 30.10 1.53
CA PRO A 244 15.94 30.73 0.92
C PRO A 244 14.65 30.12 1.48
N GLU A 245 13.60 30.92 1.57
CA GLU A 245 12.26 30.47 1.96
C GLU A 245 11.72 29.38 1.00
N PRO A 246 10.87 28.46 1.48
CA PRO A 246 10.51 28.23 2.89
C PRO A 246 11.70 27.71 3.71
N GLY A 247 11.82 28.19 4.94
CA GLY A 247 12.88 27.78 5.87
C GLY A 247 12.81 26.30 6.28
N ILE A 248 13.93 25.75 6.77
CA ILE A 248 14.04 24.33 7.18
C ILE A 248 12.99 23.95 8.21
N GLU A 249 12.77 24.77 9.24
CA GLU A 249 11.79 24.52 10.30
C GLU A 249 10.35 24.53 9.78
N GLN A 250 10.03 25.44 8.85
CA GLN A 250 8.72 25.50 8.22
C GLN A 250 8.43 24.24 7.41
N LEU A 251 9.44 23.73 6.69
CA LEU A 251 9.31 22.53 5.89
C LEU A 251 9.06 21.26 6.71
N ILE A 252 9.55 21.18 7.95
CA ILE A 252 9.43 19.96 8.77
C ILE A 252 8.35 20.04 9.85
N SER A 253 7.77 21.23 10.07
CA SER A 253 6.77 21.43 11.12
C SER A 253 5.50 20.63 10.84
N GLY A 254 5.08 19.82 11.82
CA GLY A 254 3.82 19.06 11.75
C GLY A 254 3.83 17.82 10.85
N ILE A 255 4.98 17.42 10.31
CA ILE A 255 5.08 16.24 9.44
C ILE A 255 5.22 14.95 10.26
N ALA A 256 4.45 13.93 9.88
CA ALA A 256 4.66 12.53 10.26
C ALA A 256 5.01 11.72 9.01
N LEU A 257 5.99 10.82 9.13
CA LEU A 257 6.45 9.94 8.05
C LEU A 257 6.33 8.49 8.47
N SER A 258 6.03 7.61 7.51
CA SER A 258 6.07 6.17 7.72
C SER A 258 7.49 5.67 7.93
N ALA A 259 7.65 4.63 8.75
CA ALA A 259 8.95 3.99 9.02
C ALA A 259 9.74 3.57 7.76
N GLU A 260 9.07 3.20 6.67
CA GLU A 260 9.72 2.84 5.40
C GLU A 260 10.34 4.07 4.72
N LYS A 261 9.57 5.16 4.55
CA LYS A 261 10.06 6.40 3.94
C LYS A 261 11.13 7.09 4.79
N THR A 262 11.02 6.99 6.12
CA THR A 262 12.06 7.42 7.05
C THR A 262 13.38 6.72 6.81
N LYS A 263 13.40 5.39 6.66
CA LYS A 263 14.63 4.62 6.37
C LYS A 263 15.27 5.03 5.05
N GLU A 264 14.44 5.23 4.03
CA GLU A 264 14.90 5.64 2.70
C GLU A 264 15.59 7.01 2.72
N LEU A 265 14.96 7.98 3.37
CA LEU A 265 15.51 9.33 3.56
C LEU A 265 16.80 9.36 4.41
N LEU A 266 16.90 8.49 5.42
CA LEU A 266 18.07 8.41 6.31
C LEU A 266 19.37 8.04 5.58
N ILE A 267 19.30 7.31 4.46
CA ILE A 267 20.48 6.94 3.67
C ILE A 267 21.14 8.19 3.06
N HIS A 268 20.36 9.23 2.78
CA HIS A 268 20.82 10.46 2.12
C HIS A 268 21.23 11.57 3.10
N LEU A 269 20.97 11.39 4.40
CA LEU A 269 21.37 12.31 5.45
C LEU A 269 22.85 12.13 5.81
N ASN A 270 23.68 13.14 5.49
CA ASN A 270 25.00 13.22 6.11
C ASN A 270 24.81 13.57 7.59
N LYS A 271 25.11 12.61 8.48
CA LYS A 271 24.90 12.65 9.94
C LYS A 271 23.44 12.44 10.36
N SER A 272 23.06 11.18 10.54
CA SER A 272 21.83 10.71 11.19
C SER A 272 21.68 11.13 12.68
N GLU A 273 22.63 11.90 13.23
CA GLU A 273 22.70 12.31 14.63
C GLU A 273 22.19 13.74 14.89
N SER A 274 21.77 14.48 13.85
CA SER A 274 21.17 15.81 14.04
C SER A 274 19.86 15.69 14.83
N LYS A 275 19.76 16.41 15.96
CA LYS A 275 18.56 16.45 16.82
C LYS A 275 17.28 16.83 16.07
N ILE A 276 17.41 17.66 15.03
CA ILE A 276 16.29 18.10 14.17
C ILE A 276 15.70 16.91 13.42
N TRP A 277 16.54 16.06 12.82
CA TRP A 277 16.11 14.88 12.09
C TRP A 277 15.59 13.79 13.02
N GLN A 278 16.15 13.67 14.22
CA GLN A 278 15.65 12.74 15.23
C GLN A 278 14.20 13.05 15.64
N GLN A 279 13.80 14.30 15.76
CA GLN A 279 12.41 14.66 16.13
C GLN A 279 11.38 14.37 15.03
N VAL A 280 11.79 14.46 13.76
CA VAL A 280 10.92 14.22 12.59
C VAL A 280 10.87 12.72 12.25
N LEU A 281 11.96 11.98 12.47
CA LEU A 281 12.15 10.59 12.02
C LEU A 281 11.94 9.54 13.14
N ILE A 282 11.81 9.93 14.41
CA ILE A 282 11.61 9.00 15.56
C ILE A 282 10.16 8.99 16.06
N LYS A 283 9.26 9.81 15.52
CA LYS A 283 7.86 9.87 15.99
C LYS A 283 7.05 8.57 15.83
N ASP A 284 7.59 7.57 15.14
CA ASP A 284 7.00 6.23 14.96
C ASP A 284 7.45 5.20 16.03
N LYS A 285 8.06 5.64 17.14
CA LYS A 285 8.48 4.78 18.27
C LYS A 285 7.65 4.92 19.55
N MET A 286 6.50 5.61 19.53
CA MET A 286 5.56 5.62 20.65
C MET A 286 4.18 5.13 20.23
#